data_AF-A0A061AL02-F1
#
_entry.id   AF-A0A061AL02-F1
#
_cell.length_a   1.000
_cell.length_b   1.000
_cell.length_c   1.000
_cell.angle_alpha   90.00
_cell.angle_beta   90.00
_cell.angle_gamma   90.00
#
_symmetry.space_group_name_H-M   'P 1'
#
loop_
_entity.id
_entity.type
_entity.pdbx_description
1 polymer ?
#
loop_
_entity_poly.entity_id
_entity_poly.type
_entity_poly.pdbx_seq_one_letter_code
_entity_poly.pdbx_strand_id
1 'polypeptide(L)'
;MSSEEEQDRCWICLGNDGDAPPMSRPTDSRHLIKVCSCSLSVHKRCLLDWATDIDSRSRFSDNAPTLVEQDDVVHLAIHAEDYAAVVGLRATNGASIYTGRDLQCPQCKRQILLQMKPSSILSLKRLVMTVGQSLASTTATAVIGSSVVASIAASGFSLLASIGYKMWDVLAGTPLLLKMMNVKERSFDTALQNDSLTVKHLLTIAGLPLFVHSIRSDSLIARLISSGYPFLFFNGRFKGPTFFLVFFRLAKYIYTIIFQLTLNRFYYRWLAQTKPCFIADRLSLSELEQMEQENQMRLELESNREDCDSGKPWYRRIWSWLFPYHTAEERTIIEHIRTREFEAIASRNYANLFNKESFFWRFGCSCFWPYLGSIVGKLLSNYTSINSQILPFIETPAEGAYACNLIGMCVVAIVRDVMLLYFAWKEVQQYNNLDVTDSEFSGLKVNCFTRFQLQDGEELPNDIIDTHMRAHSHSADQETVHEQGDAGRRLVLGDQWNNWVLNLPNVEGWAQLLQQA
;
A
#
# COMPACT_ATOMS: atom_id res chain seq x y z
N MET A 1 14.33 52.13 -22.31
CA MET A 1 13.80 51.32 -21.19
C MET A 1 12.58 50.60 -21.70
N SER A 2 12.79 49.51 -22.41
CA SER A 2 11.74 48.58 -22.81
C SER A 2 11.31 47.80 -21.58
N SER A 3 10.00 47.73 -21.37
CA SER A 3 9.31 46.88 -20.39
C SER A 3 10.04 45.57 -20.13
N GLU A 4 10.67 45.45 -18.97
CA GLU A 4 10.85 44.16 -18.32
C GLU A 4 9.42 43.64 -18.12
N GLU A 5 8.98 42.76 -19.01
CA GLU A 5 7.77 41.98 -18.83
C GLU A 5 7.81 41.42 -17.41
N GLU A 6 6.78 41.72 -16.63
CA GLU A 6 6.58 41.23 -15.27
C GLU A 6 6.43 39.70 -15.39
N GLN A 7 7.56 38.99 -15.48
CA GLN A 7 7.59 37.55 -15.66
C GLN A 7 6.90 36.95 -14.44
N ASP A 8 5.80 36.24 -14.68
CA ASP A 8 5.08 35.49 -13.64
C ASP A 8 6.14 34.66 -12.87
N ARG A 9 6.23 34.88 -11.54
CA ARG A 9 7.17 34.18 -10.67
C ARG A 9 6.43 33.28 -9.71
N CYS A 10 6.99 32.11 -9.45
CA CYS A 10 6.49 31.21 -8.43
C CYS A 10 6.53 31.88 -7.05
N TRP A 11 5.38 32.04 -6.38
CA TRP A 11 5.36 32.68 -5.06
C TRP A 11 6.03 31.86 -3.94
N ILE A 12 6.37 30.60 -4.20
CA ILE A 12 7.05 29.72 -3.23
C ILE A 12 8.57 29.76 -3.40
N CYS A 13 9.08 29.45 -4.60
CA CYS A 13 10.53 29.38 -4.84
C CYS A 13 11.12 30.65 -5.49
N LEU A 14 10.27 31.62 -5.86
CA LEU A 14 10.64 32.88 -6.54
C LEU A 14 11.25 32.71 -7.94
N GLY A 15 11.29 31.49 -8.47
CA GLY A 15 11.77 31.17 -9.82
C GLY A 15 10.72 31.41 -10.90
N ASN A 16 11.18 31.55 -12.14
CA ASN A 16 10.36 31.80 -13.32
C ASN A 16 9.94 30.48 -14.01
N ASP A 17 9.19 30.56 -15.12
CA ASP A 17 8.79 29.41 -15.95
C ASP A 17 9.98 28.59 -16.52
N GLY A 18 11.17 29.18 -16.58
CA GLY A 18 12.39 28.50 -17.03
C GLY A 18 13.19 27.83 -15.92
N ASP A 19 12.94 28.20 -14.66
CA ASP A 19 13.74 27.74 -13.52
C ASP A 19 13.19 26.41 -13.00
N ALA A 20 14.07 25.45 -12.78
CA ALA A 20 13.68 24.21 -12.14
C ALA A 20 13.39 24.43 -10.65
N PRO A 21 12.14 24.24 -10.18
CA PRO A 21 11.88 24.26 -8.75
C PRO A 21 12.70 23.16 -8.07
N PRO A 22 13.10 23.38 -6.81
CA PRO A 22 13.85 22.37 -6.06
C PRO A 22 13.09 21.04 -6.10
N MET A 23 13.82 19.94 -6.33
CA MET A 23 13.29 18.56 -6.38
C MET A 23 12.39 18.20 -7.58
N SER A 24 12.35 19.02 -8.63
CA SER A 24 11.58 18.71 -9.85
C SER A 24 12.43 18.04 -10.92
N ARG A 25 11.78 17.29 -11.82
CA ARG A 25 12.43 16.93 -13.08
C ARG A 25 12.51 18.17 -13.97
N PRO A 26 13.49 18.25 -14.90
CA PRO A 26 13.56 19.35 -15.88
C PRO A 26 12.30 19.47 -16.79
N THR A 27 11.44 18.46 -16.78
CA THR A 27 10.14 18.45 -17.47
C THR A 27 9.00 19.04 -16.64
N ASP A 28 9.11 18.97 -15.30
CA ASP A 28 8.06 19.41 -14.37
C ASP A 28 8.19 20.90 -14.04
N SER A 29 9.34 21.50 -14.37
CA SER A 29 9.72 22.89 -14.11
C SER A 29 9.07 23.93 -15.01
N ARG A 30 8.46 23.52 -16.12
CA ARG A 30 8.13 24.44 -17.22
C ARG A 30 6.73 25.04 -17.19
N HIS A 31 5.97 24.78 -16.13
CA HIS A 31 4.56 25.19 -16.05
C HIS A 31 4.24 25.80 -14.69
N LEU A 32 4.30 27.14 -14.63
CA LEU A 32 3.56 27.90 -13.63
C LEU A 32 2.06 27.67 -13.84
N ILE A 33 1.37 27.39 -12.74
CA ILE A 33 -0.09 27.26 -12.69
C ILE A 33 -0.67 28.37 -11.82
N LYS A 34 -1.87 28.84 -12.18
CA LYS A 34 -2.68 29.73 -11.34
C LYS A 34 -3.73 28.88 -10.65
N VAL A 35 -3.78 28.94 -9.33
CA VAL A 35 -4.68 28.11 -8.51
C VAL A 35 -6.06 28.77 -8.33
N CYS A 36 -6.13 30.07 -8.53
CA CYS A 36 -7.35 30.87 -8.46
C CYS A 36 -7.16 32.15 -9.29
N SER A 37 -8.19 33.00 -9.33
CA SER A 37 -8.17 34.30 -10.03
C SER A 37 -7.22 35.33 -9.42
N CYS A 38 -6.47 35.00 -8.37
CA CYS A 38 -5.45 35.87 -7.80
C CYS A 38 -4.22 35.98 -8.72
N SER A 39 -3.37 36.97 -8.46
CA SER A 39 -2.11 37.18 -9.18
C SER A 39 -1.03 36.14 -8.85
N LEU A 40 -1.30 35.21 -7.94
CA LEU A 40 -0.32 34.20 -7.52
C LEU A 40 -0.21 33.07 -8.56
N SER A 41 0.98 32.95 -9.14
CA SER A 41 1.39 31.81 -9.96
C SER A 41 2.40 30.95 -9.17
N VAL A 42 2.36 29.64 -9.38
CA VAL A 42 3.20 28.69 -8.64
C VAL A 42 3.61 27.55 -9.52
N HIS A 43 4.82 27.04 -9.37
CA HIS A 43 5.16 25.78 -10.01
C HIS A 43 4.32 24.67 -9.42
N LYS A 44 3.77 23.82 -10.29
CA LYS A 44 2.97 22.67 -9.88
C LYS A 44 3.64 21.86 -8.76
N ARG A 45 4.95 21.58 -8.87
CA ARG A 45 5.70 20.83 -7.86
C ARG A 45 5.81 21.57 -6.52
N CYS A 46 6.16 22.87 -6.55
CA CYS A 46 6.24 23.68 -5.34
C CYS A 46 4.91 23.71 -4.57
N LEU A 47 3.79 23.76 -5.28
CA LEU A 47 2.47 23.73 -4.63
C LEU A 47 2.21 22.39 -3.93
N LEU A 48 2.59 21.26 -4.54
CA LEU A 48 2.43 19.94 -3.94
C LEU A 48 3.32 19.76 -2.72
N ASP A 49 4.56 20.24 -2.77
CA ASP A 49 5.49 20.18 -1.64
C ASP A 49 5.00 21.09 -0.50
N TRP A 50 4.48 22.29 -0.80
CA TRP A 50 3.84 23.15 0.20
C TRP A 50 2.58 22.54 0.80
N ALA A 51 1.74 21.90 -0.02
CA ALA A 51 0.56 21.19 0.46
C ALA A 51 0.92 20.05 1.43
N THR A 52 2.05 19.38 1.18
CA THR A 52 2.62 18.36 2.06
C THR A 52 3.03 18.93 3.40
N ASP A 53 3.76 20.05 3.40
CA ASP A 53 4.25 20.68 4.62
C ASP A 53 3.07 21.12 5.50
N ILE A 54 2.02 21.71 4.91
CA ILE A 54 0.79 22.06 5.64
C ILE A 54 0.12 20.83 6.26
N ASP A 55 -0.07 19.76 5.48
CA ASP A 55 -0.72 18.54 5.98
C ASP A 55 0.09 17.87 7.10
N SER A 56 1.42 17.91 7.01
CA SER A 56 2.27 17.36 8.06
C SER A 56 2.12 18.16 9.35
N ARG A 57 2.10 19.50 9.27
CA ARG A 57 1.96 20.39 10.43
C ARG A 57 0.60 20.26 11.11
N SER A 58 -0.48 20.13 10.34
CA SER A 58 -1.82 19.95 10.91
C SER A 58 -1.91 18.66 11.73
N ARG A 59 -1.37 17.55 11.21
CA ARG A 59 -1.30 16.28 11.94
C ARG A 59 -0.43 16.33 13.19
N PHE A 60 0.67 17.10 13.19
CA PHE A 60 1.48 17.28 14.39
C PHE A 60 0.76 18.09 15.46
N SER A 61 -0.05 19.09 15.06
CA SER A 61 -0.88 19.86 15.98
C SER A 61 -1.94 18.98 16.66
N ASP A 62 -2.55 18.06 15.92
CA ASP A 62 -3.57 17.14 16.45
C ASP A 62 -2.99 16.04 17.36
N ASN A 63 -1.69 15.74 17.25
CA ASN A 63 -1.00 14.73 18.06
C ASN A 63 -0.29 15.29 19.32
N ALA A 64 -0.60 16.53 19.74
CA ALA A 64 -0.23 17.00 21.07
C ALA A 64 -0.84 16.04 22.13
N PRO A 65 -0.13 15.71 23.23
CA PRO A 65 -0.53 14.65 24.14
C PRO A 65 -1.69 15.10 25.04
N THR A 66 -2.88 15.17 24.47
CA THR A 66 -4.15 15.10 25.19
C THR A 66 -4.60 13.65 25.15
N LEU A 67 -4.59 13.00 26.32
CA LEU A 67 -5.26 11.71 26.57
C LEU A 67 -6.77 11.91 26.35
N VAL A 68 -7.21 11.80 25.11
CA VAL A 68 -8.62 11.81 24.72
C VAL A 68 -8.84 10.67 23.74
N GLU A 69 -9.94 9.96 23.94
CA GLU A 69 -10.45 8.87 23.11
C GLU A 69 -10.26 9.14 21.62
N GLN A 70 -9.78 8.10 20.96
CA GLN A 70 -9.44 8.05 19.55
C GLN A 70 -10.74 8.06 18.72
N ASP A 71 -11.29 9.25 18.49
CA ASP A 71 -12.39 9.47 17.57
C ASP A 71 -11.88 9.56 16.12
N ASP A 72 -12.10 8.48 15.38
CA ASP A 72 -11.80 8.27 13.95
C ASP A 72 -12.64 9.16 12.99
N VAL A 73 -12.79 10.46 13.26
CA VAL A 73 -13.74 11.34 12.53
C VAL A 73 -13.08 12.20 11.44
N VAL A 74 -11.76 12.19 11.27
CA VAL A 74 -11.08 13.02 10.24
C VAL A 74 -10.34 12.18 9.20
N HIS A 75 -11.06 11.29 8.52
CA HIS A 75 -10.69 10.74 7.20
C HIS A 75 -11.91 10.53 6.27
N LEU A 76 -13.04 11.17 6.60
CA LEU A 76 -14.38 10.81 6.11
C LEU A 76 -14.71 11.18 4.64
N ALA A 77 -13.83 11.87 3.91
CA ALA A 77 -14.05 12.13 2.48
C ALA A 77 -13.57 10.96 1.59
N ILE A 78 -12.65 10.11 2.08
CA ILE A 78 -12.09 8.99 1.30
C ILE A 78 -12.80 7.67 1.65
N HIS A 79 -13.34 7.54 2.86
CA HIS A 79 -13.99 6.30 3.30
C HIS A 79 -15.43 6.10 2.84
N ALA A 80 -16.19 7.16 2.54
CA ALA A 80 -17.58 7.01 2.12
C ALA A 80 -17.71 6.29 0.76
N GLU A 81 -16.79 6.55 -0.19
CA GLU A 81 -16.74 5.84 -1.47
C GLU A 81 -16.29 4.38 -1.31
N ASP A 82 -15.38 4.10 -0.38
CA ASP A 82 -14.86 2.75 -0.13
C ASP A 82 -15.88 1.86 0.63
N TYR A 83 -16.71 2.44 1.51
CA TYR A 83 -17.82 1.72 2.14
C TYR A 83 -18.99 1.47 1.18
N ALA A 84 -19.28 2.41 0.27
CA ALA A 84 -20.30 2.22 -0.77
C ALA A 84 -19.93 1.04 -1.71
N ALA A 85 -18.64 0.80 -1.94
CA ALA A 85 -18.15 -0.34 -2.71
C ALA A 85 -18.41 -1.70 -2.02
N VAL A 86 -18.48 -1.75 -0.69
CA VAL A 86 -18.82 -2.96 0.07
C VAL A 86 -20.31 -3.30 -0.01
N VAL A 87 -21.18 -2.29 -0.22
CA VAL A 87 -22.65 -2.44 -0.32
C VAL A 87 -23.12 -2.58 -1.78
N GLY A 88 -22.20 -2.82 -2.73
CA GLY A 88 -22.56 -3.08 -4.13
C GLY A 88 -22.89 -1.82 -4.94
N LEU A 89 -22.49 -0.63 -4.48
CA LEU A 89 -22.48 0.55 -5.33
C LEU A 89 -21.21 0.52 -6.18
N ARG A 90 -21.44 0.40 -7.49
CA ARG A 90 -20.50 0.49 -8.61
C ARG A 90 -19.39 1.50 -8.28
N ALA A 91 -18.12 1.08 -8.29
CA ALA A 91 -16.97 1.98 -8.22
C ALA A 91 -17.13 3.04 -9.32
N THR A 92 -17.60 4.22 -8.94
CA THR A 92 -17.74 5.32 -9.89
C THR A 92 -16.33 5.75 -10.27
N ASN A 93 -16.12 6.00 -11.57
CA ASN A 93 -14.89 6.55 -12.14
C ASN A 93 -14.59 7.99 -11.65
N GLY A 94 -14.96 8.32 -10.42
CA GLY A 94 -14.72 9.60 -9.79
C GLY A 94 -13.23 9.74 -9.50
N ALA A 95 -12.67 10.90 -9.81
CA ALA A 95 -11.35 11.23 -9.34
C ALA A 95 -11.40 11.42 -7.82
N SER A 96 -10.43 10.86 -7.10
CA SER A 96 -10.31 11.14 -5.68
C SER A 96 -9.80 12.57 -5.53
N ILE A 97 -10.64 13.43 -4.94
CA ILE A 97 -10.32 14.82 -4.63
C ILE A 97 -9.72 14.84 -3.23
N TYR A 98 -8.49 15.34 -3.11
CA TYR A 98 -7.86 15.62 -1.83
C TYR A 98 -8.21 17.05 -1.41
N THR A 99 -8.87 17.18 -0.27
CA THR A 99 -9.21 18.46 0.35
C THR A 99 -8.59 18.51 1.74
N GLY A 100 -7.40 19.10 1.85
CA GLY A 100 -6.87 19.45 3.17
C GLY A 100 -7.68 20.63 3.71
N ARG A 101 -8.17 20.54 4.96
CA ARG A 101 -8.94 21.60 5.63
C ARG A 101 -8.18 22.94 5.64
N ASP A 102 -6.84 22.84 5.67
CA ASP A 102 -5.90 23.96 5.78
C ASP A 102 -5.27 24.38 4.43
N LEU A 103 -5.57 23.68 3.34
CA LEU A 103 -4.98 23.99 2.03
C LEU A 103 -5.72 25.16 1.36
N GLN A 104 -5.39 26.38 1.76
CA GLN A 104 -6.05 27.61 1.32
C GLN A 104 -5.07 28.58 0.64
N CYS A 105 -5.52 29.25 -0.43
CA CYS A 105 -4.74 30.30 -1.07
C CYS A 105 -4.34 31.40 -0.05
N PRO A 106 -3.07 31.81 0.03
CA PRO A 106 -2.64 32.78 1.03
C PRO A 106 -3.26 34.18 0.84
N GLN A 107 -3.62 34.55 -0.39
CA GLN A 107 -4.18 35.86 -0.72
C GLN A 107 -5.71 35.93 -0.54
N CYS A 108 -6.46 34.97 -1.09
CA CYS A 108 -7.93 34.99 -1.07
C CYS A 108 -8.58 33.96 -0.15
N LYS A 109 -7.79 33.11 0.52
CA LYS A 109 -8.27 32.04 1.43
C LYS A 109 -9.17 30.98 0.78
N ARG A 110 -9.25 30.95 -0.55
CA ARG A 110 -9.98 29.93 -1.31
C ARG A 110 -9.35 28.55 -1.14
N GLN A 111 -10.17 27.53 -0.93
CA GLN A 111 -9.71 26.15 -0.82
C GLN A 111 -9.11 25.64 -2.13
N ILE A 112 -7.97 24.97 -2.02
CA ILE A 112 -7.24 24.38 -3.13
C ILE A 112 -7.58 22.89 -3.17
N LEU A 113 -8.09 22.44 -4.31
CA LEU A 113 -8.49 21.04 -4.51
C LEU A 113 -7.44 20.35 -5.37
N LEU A 114 -6.88 19.25 -4.86
CA LEU A 114 -5.95 18.42 -5.62
C LEU A 114 -6.70 17.19 -6.15
N GLN A 115 -6.63 16.94 -7.44
CA GLN A 115 -7.31 15.83 -8.10
C GLN A 115 -6.31 14.74 -8.47
N MET A 116 -6.53 13.53 -7.96
CA MET A 116 -5.78 12.34 -8.39
C MET A 116 -6.56 11.59 -9.46
N LYS A 117 -5.89 11.24 -10.57
CA LYS A 117 -6.49 10.38 -11.59
C LYS A 117 -6.74 8.97 -11.00
N PRO A 118 -7.99 8.48 -10.99
CA PRO A 118 -8.30 7.20 -10.39
C PRO A 118 -7.70 6.07 -11.22
N SER A 119 -7.35 4.96 -10.56
CA SER A 119 -6.99 3.73 -11.25
C SER A 119 -7.74 2.57 -10.62
N SER A 120 -8.43 1.80 -11.45
CA SER A 120 -9.26 0.66 -11.04
C SER A 120 -8.47 -0.43 -10.31
N ILE A 121 -7.19 -0.56 -10.64
CA ILE A 121 -6.30 -1.54 -10.03
C ILE A 121 -5.95 -1.15 -8.59
N LEU A 122 -5.71 0.14 -8.34
CA LEU A 122 -5.37 0.61 -7.00
C LEU A 122 -6.60 0.72 -6.10
N SER A 123 -7.77 1.03 -6.64
CA SER A 123 -9.02 0.93 -5.88
C SER A 123 -9.31 -0.52 -5.47
N LEU A 124 -9.11 -1.48 -6.38
CA LEU A 124 -9.21 -2.91 -6.04
C LEU A 124 -8.22 -3.32 -4.95
N LYS A 125 -6.95 -2.89 -5.05
CA LYS A 125 -5.93 -3.14 -4.01
C LYS A 125 -6.39 -2.60 -2.65
N ARG A 126 -6.88 -1.35 -2.60
CA ARG A 126 -7.36 -0.73 -1.35
C ARG A 126 -8.55 -1.50 -0.77
N LEU A 127 -9.54 -1.83 -1.60
CA LEU A 127 -10.71 -2.59 -1.17
C LEU A 127 -10.31 -3.93 -0.53
N VAL A 128 -9.43 -4.69 -1.19
CA VAL A 128 -8.94 -5.98 -0.68
C VAL A 128 -8.23 -5.81 0.67
N MET A 129 -7.42 -4.75 0.80
CA MET A 129 -6.70 -4.45 2.03
C MET A 129 -7.65 -4.03 3.17
N THR A 130 -8.65 -3.20 2.88
CA THR A 130 -9.65 -2.74 3.86
C THR A 130 -10.51 -3.89 4.37
N VAL A 131 -11.00 -4.75 3.46
CA VAL A 131 -11.75 -5.97 3.84
C VAL A 131 -10.88 -6.88 4.72
N GLY A 132 -9.61 -7.05 4.34
CA GLY A 132 -8.66 -7.84 5.13
C GLY A 132 -8.39 -7.26 6.52
N GLN A 133 -8.33 -5.94 6.65
CA GLN A 133 -8.12 -5.27 7.94
C GLN A 133 -9.35 -5.33 8.84
N SER A 134 -10.56 -5.17 8.29
CA SER A 134 -11.82 -5.29 9.04
C SER A 134 -12.00 -6.71 9.61
N LEU A 135 -11.76 -7.75 8.79
CA LEU A 135 -11.83 -9.12 9.26
C LEU A 135 -10.81 -9.42 10.38
N ALA A 136 -9.63 -8.81 10.26
CA ALA A 136 -8.55 -8.95 11.22
C ALA A 136 -8.85 -8.26 12.57
N SER A 137 -9.41 -7.05 12.56
CA SER A 137 -9.72 -6.31 13.79
C SER A 137 -10.83 -7.00 14.58
N THR A 138 -11.90 -7.46 13.92
CA THR A 138 -12.98 -8.23 14.55
C THR A 138 -12.47 -9.54 15.18
N THR A 139 -11.53 -10.21 14.52
CA THR A 139 -10.93 -11.44 15.07
C THR A 139 -10.03 -11.14 16.28
N ALA A 140 -9.25 -10.05 16.22
CA ALA A 140 -8.36 -9.66 17.31
C ALA A 140 -9.14 -9.25 18.57
N THR A 141 -10.22 -8.47 18.42
CA THR A 141 -11.05 -8.04 19.55
C THR A 141 -11.81 -9.20 20.19
N ALA A 142 -12.27 -10.16 19.39
CA ALA A 142 -12.92 -11.38 19.90
C ALA A 142 -11.98 -12.26 20.73
N VAL A 143 -10.69 -12.32 20.38
CA VAL A 143 -9.69 -13.14 21.10
C VAL A 143 -9.26 -12.48 22.41
N ILE A 144 -9.11 -11.15 22.44
CA ILE A 144 -8.63 -10.40 23.62
C ILE A 144 -9.71 -10.33 24.73
N GLY A 145 -10.99 -10.44 24.39
CA GLY A 145 -12.10 -10.35 25.34
C GLY A 145 -12.31 -11.56 26.27
N SER A 146 -11.53 -12.65 26.17
CA SER A 146 -11.77 -13.88 26.96
C SER A 146 -10.59 -14.24 27.88
N SER A 147 -10.88 -14.46 29.16
CA SER A 147 -9.93 -14.67 30.26
C SER A 147 -9.27 -16.06 30.32
N VAL A 148 -9.32 -16.84 29.23
CA VAL A 148 -8.94 -18.27 29.25
C VAL A 148 -7.68 -18.53 28.42
N VAL A 149 -6.53 -18.05 28.90
CA VAL A 149 -5.23 -18.16 28.21
C VAL A 149 -4.86 -19.61 27.86
N ALA A 150 -5.21 -20.59 28.70
CA ALA A 150 -4.91 -22.01 28.46
C ALA A 150 -5.77 -22.63 27.33
N SER A 151 -7.08 -22.34 27.30
CA SER A 151 -7.97 -22.83 26.22
C SER A 151 -7.68 -22.13 24.89
N ILE A 152 -7.23 -20.88 24.93
CA ILE A 152 -6.77 -20.15 23.73
C ILE A 152 -5.52 -20.79 23.13
N ALA A 153 -4.56 -21.21 23.97
CA ALA A 153 -3.35 -21.89 23.49
C ALA A 153 -3.67 -23.27 22.86
N ALA A 154 -4.54 -24.07 23.48
CA ALA A 154 -4.93 -25.38 22.96
C ALA A 154 -5.77 -25.29 21.67
N SER A 155 -6.73 -24.37 21.61
CA SER A 155 -7.53 -24.11 20.41
C SER A 155 -6.69 -23.52 19.28
N GLY A 156 -5.79 -22.58 19.59
CA GLY A 156 -4.84 -22.01 18.65
C GLY A 156 -3.88 -23.06 18.08
N PHE A 157 -3.36 -23.96 18.92
CA PHE A 157 -2.54 -25.09 18.46
C PHE A 157 -3.32 -26.03 17.55
N SER A 158 -4.56 -26.36 17.90
CA SER A 158 -5.43 -27.24 17.09
C SER A 158 -5.75 -26.62 15.73
N LEU A 159 -6.01 -25.30 15.69
CA LEU A 159 -6.22 -24.56 14.45
C LEU A 159 -4.94 -24.57 13.59
N LEU A 160 -3.78 -24.27 14.18
CA LEU A 160 -2.49 -24.32 13.49
C LEU A 160 -2.15 -25.72 12.99
N ALA A 161 -2.46 -26.77 13.76
CA ALA A 161 -2.29 -28.15 13.35
C ALA A 161 -3.20 -28.50 12.16
N SER A 162 -4.46 -28.07 12.18
CA SER A 162 -5.41 -28.29 11.08
C SER A 162 -4.96 -27.59 9.79
N ILE A 163 -4.60 -26.30 9.88
CA ILE A 163 -4.08 -25.52 8.75
C ILE A 163 -2.76 -26.14 8.26
N GLY A 164 -1.87 -26.49 9.18
CA GLY A 164 -0.57 -27.10 8.89
C GLY A 164 -0.69 -28.44 8.20
N TYR A 165 -1.64 -29.29 8.62
CA TYR A 165 -1.93 -30.57 7.96
C TYR A 165 -2.41 -30.36 6.54
N LYS A 166 -3.37 -29.45 6.33
CA LYS A 166 -3.87 -29.09 4.99
C LYS A 166 -2.74 -28.56 4.09
N MET A 167 -1.86 -27.71 4.61
CA MET A 167 -0.70 -27.20 3.87
C MET A 167 0.27 -28.33 3.50
N TRP A 168 0.55 -29.26 4.43
CA TRP A 168 1.42 -30.41 4.17
C TRP A 168 0.83 -31.38 3.14
N ASP A 169 -0.45 -31.68 3.23
CA ASP A 169 -1.14 -32.56 2.29
C ASP A 169 -1.10 -31.99 0.87
N VAL A 170 -1.23 -30.67 0.72
CA VAL A 170 -1.10 -29.98 -0.56
C VAL A 170 0.34 -29.97 -1.09
N LEU A 171 1.34 -29.83 -0.22
CA LEU A 171 2.75 -29.75 -0.62
C LEU A 171 3.34 -31.11 -0.99
N ALA A 172 3.27 -32.07 -0.07
CA ALA A 172 3.97 -33.35 -0.15
C ALA A 172 3.01 -34.53 -0.34
N GLY A 173 1.74 -34.37 0.03
CA GLY A 173 0.80 -35.47 0.18
C GLY A 173 1.00 -36.24 1.49
N THR A 174 -0.09 -36.76 2.05
CA THR A 174 -0.09 -37.51 3.32
C THR A 174 0.93 -38.66 3.40
N PRO A 175 1.12 -39.52 2.38
CA PRO A 175 2.07 -40.64 2.47
C PRO A 175 3.53 -40.20 2.55
N LEU A 176 3.90 -39.13 1.83
CA LEU A 176 5.26 -38.59 1.86
C LEU A 176 5.54 -37.89 3.18
N LEU A 177 4.57 -37.18 3.74
CA LEU A 177 4.66 -36.58 5.08
C LEU A 177 4.94 -37.64 6.15
N LEU A 178 4.17 -38.73 6.17
CA LEU A 178 4.37 -39.83 7.13
C LEU A 178 5.73 -40.50 6.95
N LYS A 179 6.18 -40.69 5.70
CA LYS A 179 7.55 -41.15 5.38
C LYS A 179 8.61 -40.20 5.93
N MET A 180 8.43 -38.87 5.78
CA MET A 180 9.36 -37.86 6.31
C MET A 180 9.41 -37.84 7.84
N MET A 181 8.29 -38.14 8.51
CA MET A 181 8.21 -38.26 9.96
C MET A 181 8.67 -39.64 10.49
N ASN A 182 9.05 -40.57 9.61
CA ASN A 182 9.42 -41.95 9.96
C ASN A 182 8.27 -42.73 10.63
N VAL A 183 7.03 -42.45 10.25
CA VAL A 183 5.83 -43.17 10.69
C VAL A 183 5.50 -44.23 9.63
N LYS A 184 5.23 -45.47 10.06
CA LYS A 184 5.02 -46.62 9.16
C LYS A 184 3.64 -46.63 8.48
N GLU A 185 2.70 -45.86 9.00
CA GLU A 185 1.32 -45.82 8.54
C GLU A 185 1.15 -45.06 7.22
N ARG A 186 0.09 -45.36 6.47
CA ARG A 186 -0.20 -44.74 5.16
C ARG A 186 -1.20 -43.58 5.24
N SER A 187 -2.02 -43.56 6.28
CA SER A 187 -3.09 -42.57 6.52
C SER A 187 -2.89 -41.90 7.87
N PHE A 188 -3.18 -40.60 7.93
CA PHE A 188 -3.06 -39.81 9.15
C PHE A 188 -4.06 -40.28 10.22
N ASP A 189 -5.30 -40.58 9.83
CA ASP A 189 -6.34 -41.03 10.77
C ASP A 189 -5.98 -42.36 11.44
N THR A 190 -5.41 -43.29 10.68
CA THR A 190 -4.92 -44.58 11.21
C THR A 190 -3.72 -44.38 12.12
N ALA A 191 -2.81 -43.47 11.77
CA ALA A 191 -1.67 -43.12 12.62
C ALA A 191 -2.10 -42.50 13.96
N LEU A 192 -3.16 -41.68 13.95
CA LEU A 192 -3.76 -41.07 15.13
C LEU A 192 -4.49 -42.10 15.99
N GLN A 193 -5.27 -43.01 15.38
CA GLN A 193 -5.97 -44.09 16.09
C GLN A 193 -5.01 -45.08 16.75
N ASN A 194 -3.89 -45.38 16.08
CA ASN A 194 -2.88 -46.31 16.58
C ASN A 194 -1.90 -45.66 17.59
N ASP A 195 -2.15 -44.42 18.02
CA ASP A 195 -1.29 -43.63 18.93
C ASP A 195 0.20 -43.61 18.51
N SER A 196 0.44 -43.65 17.20
CA SER A 196 1.80 -43.70 16.63
C SER A 196 2.45 -42.31 16.50
N LEU A 197 1.69 -41.25 16.82
CA LEU A 197 2.08 -39.86 16.65
C LEU A 197 2.62 -39.26 17.95
N THR A 198 3.94 -39.08 18.02
CA THR A 198 4.59 -38.34 19.11
C THR A 198 4.30 -36.84 19.03
N VAL A 199 4.43 -36.13 20.16
CA VAL A 199 4.37 -34.64 20.25
C VAL A 199 5.27 -33.97 19.20
N LYS A 200 6.46 -34.53 18.90
CA LYS A 200 7.35 -34.06 17.83
C LYS A 200 6.66 -34.00 16.47
N HIS A 201 5.85 -35.01 16.12
CA HIS A 201 5.11 -35.07 14.85
C HIS A 201 4.00 -34.02 14.81
N LEU A 202 3.26 -33.84 15.91
CA LEU A 202 2.23 -32.80 16.01
C LEU A 202 2.83 -31.38 15.89
N LEU A 203 3.96 -31.13 16.55
CA LEU A 203 4.71 -29.86 16.42
C LEU A 203 5.21 -29.62 15.00
N THR A 204 5.59 -30.68 14.29
CA THR A 204 6.05 -30.60 12.90
C THR A 204 4.92 -30.16 11.96
N ILE A 205 3.71 -30.69 12.18
CA ILE A 205 2.52 -30.34 11.40
C ILE A 205 2.08 -28.91 11.74
N ALA A 206 1.85 -28.62 13.02
CA ALA A 206 1.40 -27.31 13.50
C ALA A 206 2.43 -26.19 13.27
N GLY A 207 3.71 -26.53 13.13
CA GLY A 207 4.79 -25.57 12.89
C GLY A 207 4.87 -25.08 11.45
N LEU A 208 4.26 -25.73 10.46
CA LEU A 208 4.38 -25.34 9.06
C LEU A 208 3.82 -23.93 8.74
N PRO A 209 2.60 -23.55 9.19
CA PRO A 209 2.09 -22.18 8.98
C PRO A 209 3.03 -21.12 9.55
N LEU A 210 3.56 -21.37 10.75
CA LEU A 210 4.52 -20.50 11.40
C LEU A 210 5.84 -20.45 10.65
N PHE A 211 6.35 -21.57 10.16
CA PHE A 211 7.54 -21.65 9.33
C PHE A 211 7.39 -20.81 8.06
N VAL A 212 6.31 -21.02 7.30
CA VAL A 212 6.06 -20.29 6.05
C VAL A 212 5.87 -18.79 6.30
N HIS A 213 5.17 -18.40 7.38
CA HIS A 213 5.07 -17.00 7.78
C HIS A 213 6.43 -16.42 8.21
N SER A 214 7.23 -17.19 8.95
CA SER A 214 8.54 -16.76 9.44
C SER A 214 9.55 -16.53 8.31
N ILE A 215 9.46 -17.28 7.21
CA ILE A 215 10.29 -17.07 6.02
C ILE A 215 10.03 -15.69 5.40
N ARG A 216 8.78 -15.21 5.49
CA ARG A 216 8.40 -13.90 4.97
C ARG A 216 8.78 -12.77 5.92
N SER A 217 8.89 -13.02 7.22
CA SER A 217 9.13 -11.99 8.25
C SER A 217 10.62 -11.80 8.57
N ASP A 218 11.00 -10.56 8.91
CA ASP A 218 12.39 -10.20 9.24
C ASP A 218 12.65 -10.14 10.76
N SER A 219 11.65 -10.45 11.58
CA SER A 219 11.79 -10.43 13.04
C SER A 219 12.81 -11.47 13.54
N LEU A 220 13.42 -11.21 14.69
CA LEU A 220 14.35 -12.15 15.34
C LEU A 220 13.68 -13.49 15.62
N ILE A 221 12.45 -13.46 16.12
CA ILE A 221 11.65 -14.67 16.41
C ILE A 221 11.40 -15.46 15.12
N ALA A 222 11.08 -14.80 14.01
CA ALA A 222 10.90 -15.44 12.72
C ALA A 222 12.19 -16.10 12.21
N ARG A 223 13.36 -15.48 12.43
CA ARG A 223 14.66 -16.09 12.12
C ARG A 223 14.93 -17.34 12.94
N LEU A 224 14.56 -17.36 14.22
CA LEU A 224 14.69 -18.54 15.07
C LEU A 224 13.75 -19.68 14.61
N ILE A 225 12.48 -19.37 14.32
CA ILE A 225 11.50 -20.35 13.85
C ILE A 225 11.92 -20.96 12.50
N SER A 226 12.26 -20.11 11.52
CA SER A 226 12.72 -20.57 10.20
C SER A 226 14.01 -21.37 10.27
N SER A 227 14.88 -21.09 11.26
CA SER A 227 16.10 -21.85 11.49
C SER A 227 15.83 -23.18 12.17
N GLY A 228 14.97 -23.21 13.19
CA GLY A 228 14.71 -24.39 14.01
C GLY A 228 13.82 -25.43 13.35
N TYR A 229 12.86 -24.99 12.53
CA TYR A 229 11.83 -25.88 11.98
C TYR A 229 12.37 -27.09 11.18
N PRO A 230 13.35 -26.95 10.26
CA PRO A 230 13.90 -28.11 9.55
C PRO A 230 14.53 -29.16 10.47
N PHE A 231 15.02 -28.77 11.65
CA PHE A 231 15.59 -29.71 12.63
C PHE A 231 14.53 -30.58 13.31
N LEU A 232 13.25 -30.22 13.24
CA LEU A 232 12.17 -31.11 13.67
C LEU A 232 12.13 -32.40 12.83
N PHE A 233 12.64 -32.37 11.60
CA PHE A 233 12.77 -33.56 10.75
C PHE A 233 14.10 -34.30 10.92
N PHE A 234 15.01 -33.81 11.78
CA PHE A 234 16.32 -34.40 11.93
C PHE A 234 16.24 -35.73 12.70
N ASN A 235 16.63 -36.81 12.02
CA ASN A 235 16.78 -38.16 12.57
C ASN A 235 18.21 -38.70 12.32
N GLY A 236 19.24 -37.82 12.35
CA GLY A 236 20.66 -38.20 12.26
C GLY A 236 21.33 -37.97 10.90
N ARG A 237 20.58 -37.87 9.79
CA ARG A 237 21.08 -37.45 8.46
C ARG A 237 19.99 -36.70 7.69
N PHE A 238 20.35 -35.57 7.07
CA PHE A 238 19.49 -34.91 6.07
C PHE A 238 19.67 -35.63 4.73
N LYS A 239 18.72 -36.50 4.37
CA LYS A 239 18.67 -37.19 3.07
C LYS A 239 17.25 -37.12 2.51
N GLY A 240 17.15 -37.18 1.18
CA GLY A 240 15.89 -37.18 0.45
C GLY A 240 15.07 -35.90 0.66
N PRO A 241 13.73 -35.98 0.84
CA PRO A 241 12.84 -34.82 0.79
C PRO A 241 13.07 -33.77 1.88
N THR A 242 13.65 -34.15 3.02
CA THR A 242 13.96 -33.21 4.11
C THR A 242 15.05 -32.20 3.73
N PHE A 243 15.91 -32.54 2.76
CA PHE A 243 16.96 -31.64 2.27
C PHE A 243 16.37 -30.40 1.57
N PHE A 244 15.23 -30.55 0.88
CA PHE A 244 14.59 -29.43 0.18
C PHE A 244 14.13 -28.32 1.15
N LEU A 245 13.76 -28.65 2.39
CA LEU A 245 13.40 -27.64 3.41
C LEU A 245 14.58 -26.77 3.83
N VAL A 246 15.77 -27.38 3.94
CA VAL A 246 17.01 -26.65 4.25
C VAL A 246 17.41 -25.78 3.05
N PHE A 247 17.31 -26.33 1.83
CA PHE A 247 17.56 -25.57 0.60
C PHE A 247 16.61 -24.38 0.44
N PHE A 248 15.32 -24.54 0.78
CA PHE A 248 14.33 -23.47 0.69
C PHE A 248 14.72 -22.23 1.53
N ARG A 249 15.37 -22.43 2.68
CA ARG A 249 15.93 -21.34 3.48
C ARG A 249 17.12 -20.66 2.80
N LEU A 250 18.04 -21.43 2.22
CA LEU A 250 19.17 -20.89 1.46
C LEU A 250 18.66 -20.07 0.26
N ALA A 251 17.66 -20.60 -0.45
CA ALA A 251 17.00 -19.91 -1.54
C ALA A 251 16.37 -18.58 -1.07
N LYS A 252 15.76 -18.52 0.11
CA LYS A 252 15.27 -17.25 0.68
C LYS A 252 16.38 -16.23 0.91
N TYR A 253 17.53 -16.67 1.45
CA TYR A 253 18.65 -15.75 1.70
C TYR A 253 19.19 -15.15 0.39
N ILE A 254 19.42 -16.01 -0.60
CA ILE A 254 19.83 -15.59 -1.95
C ILE A 254 18.78 -14.65 -2.55
N TYR A 255 17.51 -14.99 -2.43
CA TYR A 255 16.40 -14.15 -2.90
C TYR A 255 16.38 -12.77 -2.23
N THR A 256 16.58 -12.69 -0.90
CA THR A 256 16.63 -11.41 -0.19
C THR A 256 17.76 -10.52 -0.70
N ILE A 257 18.95 -11.08 -0.96
CA ILE A 257 20.06 -10.32 -1.53
C ILE A 257 19.71 -9.82 -2.93
N ILE A 258 19.18 -10.69 -3.79
CA ILE A 258 18.77 -10.31 -5.15
C ILE A 258 17.70 -9.22 -5.10
N PHE A 259 16.68 -9.38 -4.25
CA PHE A 259 15.59 -8.42 -4.06
C PHE A 259 16.12 -7.05 -3.62
N GLN A 260 17.02 -7.03 -2.64
CA GLN A 260 17.66 -5.79 -2.16
C GLN A 260 18.43 -5.10 -3.29
N LEU A 261 19.26 -5.84 -4.03
CA LEU A 261 20.08 -5.24 -5.10
C LEU A 261 19.28 -4.82 -6.33
N THR A 262 18.08 -5.38 -6.55
CA THR A 262 17.27 -5.15 -7.76
C THR A 262 15.99 -4.37 -7.47
N LEU A 263 14.99 -5.02 -6.87
CA LEU A 263 13.66 -4.43 -6.66
C LEU A 263 13.69 -3.29 -5.65
N ASN A 264 14.38 -3.45 -4.53
CA ASN A 264 14.47 -2.39 -3.51
C ASN A 264 15.12 -1.11 -4.07
N ARG A 265 16.06 -1.25 -5.01
CA ARG A 265 16.64 -0.13 -5.75
C ARG A 265 15.61 0.65 -6.57
N PHE A 266 14.67 -0.04 -7.24
CA PHE A 266 13.59 0.63 -7.96
C PHE A 266 12.67 1.40 -7.01
N TYR A 267 12.29 0.80 -5.88
CA TYR A 267 11.50 1.47 -4.85
C TYR A 267 12.20 2.72 -4.32
N TYR A 268 13.48 2.63 -4.00
CA TYR A 268 14.28 3.76 -3.55
C TYR A 268 14.30 4.90 -4.58
N ARG A 269 14.56 4.59 -5.85
CA ARG A 269 14.58 5.59 -6.93
C ARG A 269 13.23 6.25 -7.16
N TRP A 270 12.14 5.47 -7.15
CA TRP A 270 10.80 6.04 -7.30
C TRP A 270 10.43 6.92 -6.13
N LEU A 271 10.79 6.52 -4.91
CA LEU A 271 10.60 7.35 -3.73
C LEU A 271 11.38 8.66 -3.81
N ALA A 272 12.66 8.58 -4.17
CA ALA A 272 13.51 9.76 -4.37
C ALA A 272 12.91 10.71 -5.41
N GLN A 273 12.39 10.17 -6.51
CA GLN A 273 11.84 10.98 -7.60
C GLN A 273 10.50 11.63 -7.29
N THR A 274 9.65 10.98 -6.49
CA THR A 274 8.25 11.42 -6.35
C THR A 274 7.94 12.11 -5.04
N LYS A 275 8.73 11.85 -3.98
CA LYS A 275 8.48 12.29 -2.59
C LYS A 275 6.98 12.48 -2.33
N PRO A 276 6.17 11.41 -2.43
CA PRO A 276 4.74 11.57 -2.26
C PRO A 276 4.48 11.93 -0.80
N CYS A 277 3.67 12.96 -0.61
CA CYS A 277 3.32 13.60 0.65
C CYS A 277 3.04 12.58 1.77
N PHE A 278 2.42 11.46 1.40
CA PHE A 278 1.92 10.41 2.30
C PHE A 278 2.94 9.32 2.67
N ILE A 279 4.09 9.26 1.99
CA ILE A 279 5.17 8.30 2.30
C ILE A 279 6.29 8.98 3.11
N ALA A 280 6.42 10.30 3.00
CA ALA A 280 7.42 11.10 3.73
C ALA A 280 7.32 10.91 5.26
N ASP A 281 6.11 10.74 5.81
CA ASP A 281 5.85 10.47 7.24
C ASP A 281 6.59 9.24 7.80
N ARG A 282 7.07 8.35 6.92
CA ARG A 282 7.74 7.11 7.31
C ARG A 282 9.26 7.23 7.22
N LEU A 283 9.81 8.33 6.70
CA LEU A 283 11.24 8.57 6.58
C LEU A 283 11.68 9.51 7.71
N SER A 284 12.94 9.39 8.15
CA SER A 284 13.48 10.43 9.05
C SER A 284 13.73 11.72 8.26
N LEU A 285 13.68 12.87 8.94
CA LEU A 285 14.00 14.16 8.32
C LEU A 285 15.41 14.14 7.69
N SER A 286 16.38 13.54 8.37
CA SER A 286 17.75 13.37 7.86
C SER A 286 17.82 12.52 6.59
N GLU A 287 17.04 11.44 6.48
CA GLU A 287 16.97 10.63 5.27
C GLU A 287 16.38 11.44 4.11
N LEU A 288 15.36 12.25 4.39
CA LEU A 288 14.65 13.05 3.39
C LEU A 288 15.49 14.21 2.83
N GLU A 289 16.24 14.89 3.71
CA GLU A 289 17.24 15.91 3.33
C GLU A 289 18.37 15.30 2.50
N GLN A 290 18.84 14.11 2.87
CA GLN A 290 19.89 13.42 2.10
C GLN A 290 19.40 13.05 0.69
N MET A 291 18.19 12.49 0.58
CA MET A 291 17.60 12.17 -0.73
C MET A 291 17.40 13.43 -1.59
N GLU A 292 17.16 14.58 -0.96
CA GLU A 292 17.06 15.86 -1.64
C GLU A 292 18.38 16.33 -2.23
N GLN A 293 19.44 16.31 -1.43
CA GLN A 293 20.78 16.67 -1.85
C GLN A 293 21.24 15.77 -3.01
N GLU A 294 20.98 14.47 -2.93
CA GLU A 294 21.32 13.53 -4.00
C GLU A 294 20.56 13.82 -5.31
N ASN A 295 19.29 14.21 -5.22
CA ASN A 295 18.51 14.61 -6.39
C ASN A 295 19.05 15.92 -7.00
N GLN A 296 19.41 16.90 -6.18
CA GLN A 296 20.01 18.15 -6.66
C GLN A 296 21.32 17.89 -7.42
N MET A 297 22.22 17.08 -6.85
CA MET A 297 23.46 16.67 -7.52
C MET A 297 23.18 15.96 -8.87
N ARG A 298 22.14 15.14 -8.96
CA ARG A 298 21.75 14.48 -10.22
C ARG A 298 21.27 15.49 -11.27
N LEU A 299 20.49 16.49 -10.86
CA LEU A 299 20.00 17.53 -11.76
C LEU A 299 21.14 18.41 -12.27
N GLU A 300 22.10 18.77 -11.42
CA GLU A 300 23.30 19.51 -11.82
C GLU A 300 24.11 18.73 -12.88
N LEU A 301 24.29 17.43 -12.68
CA LEU A 301 24.96 16.56 -13.66
C LEU A 301 24.20 16.48 -15.00
N GLU A 302 22.86 16.43 -14.96
CA GLU A 302 22.02 16.43 -16.15
C GLU A 302 22.11 17.77 -16.90
N SER A 303 22.03 18.89 -16.18
CA SER A 303 22.15 20.24 -16.74
C SER A 303 23.50 20.46 -17.41
N ASN A 304 24.60 20.16 -16.73
CA ASN A 304 25.96 20.28 -17.28
C ASN A 304 26.11 19.47 -18.58
N ARG A 305 25.44 18.33 -18.65
CA ARG A 305 25.46 17.46 -19.82
C ARG A 305 24.62 18.01 -20.97
N GLU A 306 23.43 18.54 -20.69
CA GLU A 306 22.59 19.21 -21.70
C GLU A 306 23.32 20.40 -22.31
N ASP A 307 24.00 21.21 -21.49
CA ASP A 307 24.82 22.33 -21.95
C ASP A 307 25.95 21.87 -22.87
N CYS A 308 26.66 20.79 -22.50
CA CYS A 308 27.70 20.19 -23.33
C CYS A 308 27.18 19.64 -24.67
N ASP A 309 25.93 19.17 -24.71
CA ASP A 309 25.33 18.53 -25.88
C ASP A 309 24.52 19.49 -26.78
N SER A 310 24.19 20.68 -26.27
CA SER A 310 23.39 21.72 -26.94
C SER A 310 23.95 22.15 -28.32
N GLY A 311 25.26 22.03 -28.56
CA GLY A 311 25.92 22.34 -29.84
C GLY A 311 26.39 21.16 -30.70
N LYS A 312 26.15 19.90 -30.28
CA LYS A 312 26.68 18.71 -30.98
C LYS A 312 25.70 18.13 -32.00
N PRO A 313 26.17 17.57 -33.13
CA PRO A 313 25.32 16.85 -34.06
C PRO A 313 24.73 15.57 -33.43
N TRP A 314 23.57 15.14 -33.91
CA TRP A 314 22.74 14.08 -33.30
C TRP A 314 23.49 12.76 -33.03
N TYR A 315 24.37 12.33 -33.94
CA TYR A 315 25.15 11.10 -33.78
C TYR A 315 26.15 11.18 -32.62
N ARG A 316 26.70 12.38 -32.37
CA ARG A 316 27.64 12.63 -31.26
C ARG A 316 26.90 12.74 -29.93
N ARG A 317 25.63 13.18 -29.93
CA ARG A 317 24.73 13.11 -28.77
C ARG A 317 24.37 11.66 -28.38
N ILE A 318 24.14 10.82 -29.38
CA ILE A 318 23.93 9.37 -29.13
C ILE A 318 25.21 8.75 -28.58
N TRP A 319 26.38 9.10 -29.13
CA TRP A 319 27.66 8.61 -28.63
C TRP A 319 27.96 9.08 -27.20
N SER A 320 27.73 10.35 -26.86
CA SER A 320 27.85 10.86 -25.48
C SER A 320 26.81 10.26 -24.55
N TRP A 321 25.69 9.76 -25.07
CA TRP A 321 24.69 9.05 -24.28
C TRP A 321 25.03 7.59 -23.98
N LEU A 322 25.61 6.87 -24.94
CA LEU A 322 26.11 5.51 -24.73
C LEU A 322 27.40 5.48 -23.91
N PHE A 323 28.29 6.45 -24.13
CA PHE A 323 29.58 6.57 -23.46
C PHE A 323 29.73 7.97 -22.84
N PRO A 324 29.02 8.25 -21.73
CA PRO A 324 29.12 9.53 -21.06
C PRO A 324 30.55 9.75 -20.57
N TYR A 325 31.17 10.84 -21.05
CA TYR A 325 32.47 11.28 -20.57
C TYR A 325 32.24 12.08 -19.30
N HIS A 326 32.59 11.49 -18.15
CA HIS A 326 32.54 12.16 -16.86
C HIS A 326 33.89 12.75 -16.49
N THR A 327 33.89 14.02 -16.08
CA THR A 327 35.07 14.67 -15.48
C THR A 327 35.46 13.98 -14.18
N ALA A 328 36.65 14.25 -13.66
CA ALA A 328 37.09 13.66 -12.39
C ALA A 328 36.14 14.04 -11.22
N GLU A 329 35.65 15.27 -11.20
CA GLU A 329 34.69 15.78 -10.21
C GLU A 329 33.31 15.12 -10.38
N GLU A 330 32.81 14.96 -11.60
CA GLU A 330 31.54 14.26 -11.82
C GLU A 330 31.61 12.78 -11.41
N ARG A 331 32.77 12.13 -11.60
CA ARG A 331 32.95 10.74 -11.17
C ARG A 331 32.88 10.59 -9.66
N THR A 332 33.50 11.50 -8.89
CA THR A 332 33.44 11.43 -7.43
C THR A 332 32.01 11.65 -6.93
N ILE A 333 31.26 12.56 -7.55
CA ILE A 333 29.83 12.76 -7.24
C ILE A 333 29.03 11.49 -7.56
N ILE A 334 29.23 10.89 -8.74
CA ILE A 334 28.51 9.66 -9.14
C ILE A 334 28.84 8.48 -8.21
N GLU A 335 30.11 8.32 -7.81
CA GLU A 335 30.55 7.29 -6.88
C GLU A 335 29.98 7.50 -5.49
N HIS A 336 29.94 8.74 -5.01
CA HIS A 336 29.31 9.11 -3.75
C HIS A 336 27.82 8.72 -3.75
N ILE A 337 27.08 9.16 -4.78
CA ILE A 337 25.66 8.84 -4.94
C ILE A 337 25.43 7.31 -5.02
N ARG A 338 26.27 6.57 -5.74
CA ARG A 338 26.15 5.09 -5.83
C ARG A 338 26.40 4.39 -4.50
N THR A 339 27.42 4.83 -3.77
CA THR A 339 27.79 4.25 -2.48
C THR A 339 26.67 4.48 -1.46
N ARG A 340 26.10 5.67 -1.47
CA ARG A 340 24.96 6.06 -0.62
C ARG A 340 23.68 5.33 -1.00
N GLU A 341 23.35 5.24 -2.29
CA GLU A 341 22.23 4.43 -2.80
C GLU A 341 22.35 2.98 -2.29
N PHE A 342 23.56 2.41 -2.33
CA PHE A 342 23.82 1.07 -1.82
C PHE A 342 23.63 0.96 -0.30
N GLU A 343 24.16 1.91 0.47
CA GLU A 343 24.01 1.95 1.94
C GLU A 343 22.53 2.06 2.36
N ALA A 344 21.78 2.93 1.70
CA ALA A 344 20.35 3.13 1.92
C ALA A 344 19.56 1.84 1.63
N ILE A 345 19.82 1.19 0.50
CA ILE A 345 19.15 -0.04 0.09
C ILE A 345 19.51 -1.22 1.00
N ALA A 346 20.74 -1.24 1.54
CA ALA A 346 21.19 -2.28 2.46
C ALA A 346 20.60 -2.11 3.86
N SER A 347 20.44 -0.86 4.32
CA SER A 347 19.92 -0.55 5.66
C SER A 347 18.41 -0.73 5.75
N ARG A 348 17.66 -0.37 4.70
CA ARG A 348 16.19 -0.28 4.75
C ARG A 348 15.49 -0.93 3.56
N ASN A 349 14.39 -1.63 3.84
CA ASN A 349 13.50 -2.15 2.81
C ASN A 349 12.42 -1.10 2.45
N TYR A 350 12.63 -0.42 1.33
CA TYR A 350 11.74 0.61 0.79
C TYR A 350 10.43 0.02 0.23
N ALA A 351 10.35 -1.27 -0.08
CA ALA A 351 9.10 -1.89 -0.54
C ALA A 351 7.99 -1.81 0.52
N ASN A 352 8.35 -1.88 1.81
CA ASN A 352 7.42 -1.77 2.93
C ASN A 352 6.82 -0.36 3.09
N LEU A 353 7.46 0.67 2.50
CA LEU A 353 6.94 2.03 2.52
C LEU A 353 5.72 2.18 1.62
N PHE A 354 5.72 1.52 0.46
CA PHE A 354 4.59 1.51 -0.47
C PHE A 354 3.53 0.47 -0.08
N ASN A 355 3.96 -0.69 0.42
CA ASN A 355 3.08 -1.84 0.66
C ASN A 355 3.03 -2.20 2.15
N LYS A 356 2.37 -1.35 2.97
CA LYS A 356 2.16 -1.65 4.40
C LYS A 356 1.09 -2.72 4.53
N GLU A 357 1.50 -3.93 4.84
CA GLU A 357 0.61 -5.06 5.11
C GLU A 357 0.29 -5.17 6.59
N SER A 358 -0.97 -5.47 6.93
CA SER A 358 -1.33 -5.85 8.29
C SER A 358 -0.77 -7.25 8.61
N PHE A 359 -0.50 -7.51 9.89
CA PHE A 359 0.01 -8.82 10.33
C PHE A 359 -0.89 -9.97 9.88
N PHE A 360 -2.21 -9.83 10.07
CA PHE A 360 -3.20 -10.85 9.74
C PHE A 360 -3.31 -11.09 8.24
N TRP A 361 -3.29 -10.04 7.41
CA TRP A 361 -3.28 -10.19 5.96
C TRP A 361 -2.04 -10.97 5.50
N ARG A 362 -0.88 -10.61 6.04
CA ARG A 362 0.39 -11.30 5.75
C ARG A 362 0.34 -12.76 6.18
N PHE A 363 -0.22 -13.06 7.35
CA PHE A 363 -0.39 -14.43 7.84
C PHE A 363 -1.35 -15.25 6.97
N GLY A 364 -2.53 -14.71 6.62
CA GLY A 364 -3.49 -15.36 5.73
C GLY A 364 -2.88 -15.68 4.36
N CYS A 365 -2.18 -14.71 3.75
CA CYS A 365 -1.45 -14.93 2.50
C CYS A 365 -0.38 -16.02 2.64
N SER A 366 0.32 -16.11 3.78
CA SER A 366 1.31 -17.16 4.04
C SER A 366 0.66 -18.55 4.10
N CYS A 367 -0.52 -18.68 4.71
CA CYS A 367 -1.24 -19.95 4.76
C CYS A 367 -1.76 -20.39 3.38
N PHE A 368 -2.14 -19.43 2.52
CA PHE A 368 -2.59 -19.72 1.15
C PHE A 368 -1.43 -19.97 0.17
N TRP A 369 -0.22 -19.53 0.50
CA TRP A 369 0.94 -19.60 -0.39
C TRP A 369 1.30 -21.03 -0.86
N PRO A 370 1.30 -22.08 -0.02
CA PRO A 370 1.52 -23.45 -0.48
C PRO A 370 0.49 -23.95 -1.50
N TYR A 371 -0.76 -23.50 -1.38
CA TYR A 371 -1.82 -23.88 -2.31
C TYR A 371 -1.54 -23.35 -3.72
N LEU A 372 -1.23 -22.05 -3.83
CA LEU A 372 -0.78 -21.44 -5.08
C LEU A 372 0.50 -22.11 -5.60
N GLY A 373 1.44 -22.41 -4.70
CA GLY A 373 2.67 -23.13 -5.03
C GLY A 373 2.41 -24.50 -5.63
N SER A 374 1.42 -25.25 -5.14
CA SER A 374 1.06 -26.57 -5.68
C SER A 374 0.41 -26.50 -7.07
N ILE A 375 -0.37 -25.46 -7.35
CA ILE A 375 -0.97 -25.24 -8.67
C ILE A 375 0.15 -24.99 -9.68
N VAL A 376 1.08 -24.08 -9.36
CA VAL A 376 2.25 -23.81 -10.19
C VAL A 376 3.15 -25.04 -10.29
N GLY A 377 3.34 -25.78 -9.20
CA GLY A 377 4.13 -27.01 -9.15
C GLY A 377 3.62 -28.08 -10.10
N LYS A 378 2.29 -28.29 -10.15
CA LYS A 378 1.64 -29.20 -11.12
C LYS A 378 1.85 -28.76 -12.58
N LEU A 379 1.84 -27.46 -12.83
CA LEU A 379 2.15 -26.92 -14.17
C LEU A 379 3.64 -27.15 -14.52
N LEU A 380 4.55 -26.96 -13.56
CA LEU A 380 5.98 -27.17 -13.75
C LEU A 380 6.32 -28.65 -13.95
N SER A 381 5.64 -29.57 -13.24
CA SER A 381 5.87 -31.01 -13.40
C SER A 381 5.49 -31.55 -14.78
N ASN A 382 4.65 -30.83 -15.53
CA ASN A 382 4.32 -31.19 -16.92
C ASN A 382 5.45 -30.80 -17.89
N TYR A 383 6.40 -29.96 -17.46
CA TYR A 383 7.47 -29.48 -18.32
C TYR A 383 8.71 -30.37 -18.22
N THR A 384 9.05 -31.03 -19.33
CA THR A 384 10.07 -32.09 -19.41
C THR A 384 11.48 -31.63 -19.03
N SER A 385 11.86 -30.39 -19.35
CA SER A 385 13.21 -29.88 -19.03
C SER A 385 13.42 -29.71 -17.53
N ILE A 386 12.40 -29.29 -16.78
CA ILE A 386 12.49 -29.16 -15.31
C ILE A 386 12.64 -30.55 -14.69
N ASN A 387 11.82 -31.52 -15.13
CA ASN A 387 11.92 -32.88 -14.62
C ASN A 387 13.32 -33.48 -14.84
N SER A 388 13.98 -33.20 -15.97
CA SER A 388 15.34 -33.69 -16.23
C SER A 388 16.40 -33.15 -15.26
N GLN A 389 16.23 -31.93 -14.75
CA GLN A 389 17.17 -31.30 -13.81
C GLN A 389 16.96 -31.73 -12.36
N ILE A 390 15.72 -32.10 -11.99
CA ILE A 390 15.40 -32.52 -10.62
C ILE A 390 15.60 -34.04 -10.44
N LEU A 391 15.49 -34.83 -11.52
CA LEU A 391 15.67 -36.29 -11.52
C LEU A 391 16.91 -36.82 -10.76
N PRO A 392 18.09 -36.17 -10.80
CA PRO A 392 19.27 -36.63 -10.07
C PRO A 392 19.10 -36.64 -8.55
N PHE A 393 18.14 -35.88 -8.02
CA PHE A 393 17.93 -35.67 -6.58
C PHE A 393 16.66 -36.37 -6.05
N ILE A 394 15.93 -37.11 -6.89
CA ILE A 394 14.63 -37.70 -6.58
C ILE A 394 14.71 -39.23 -6.66
N GLU A 395 14.24 -39.93 -5.63
CA GLU A 395 14.10 -41.40 -5.66
C GLU A 395 12.68 -41.84 -6.04
N THR A 396 11.65 -41.03 -5.71
CA THR A 396 10.24 -41.38 -5.93
C THR A 396 9.45 -40.27 -6.64
N PRO A 397 8.43 -40.58 -7.47
CA PRO A 397 7.66 -39.56 -8.18
C PRO A 397 6.94 -38.57 -7.24
N ALA A 398 6.57 -39.00 -6.03
CA ALA A 398 5.98 -38.15 -5.00
C ALA A 398 6.98 -37.09 -4.49
N GLU A 399 8.26 -37.45 -4.31
CA GLU A 399 9.32 -36.50 -3.95
C GLU A 399 9.56 -35.47 -5.06
N GLY A 400 9.40 -35.87 -6.31
CA GLY A 400 9.47 -34.96 -7.46
C GLY A 400 8.32 -33.96 -7.50
N ALA A 401 7.09 -34.41 -7.23
CA ALA A 401 5.94 -33.52 -7.11
C ALA A 401 6.12 -32.51 -5.96
N TYR A 402 6.61 -32.97 -4.81
CA TYR A 402 6.93 -32.12 -3.67
C TYR A 402 7.98 -31.05 -4.00
N ALA A 403 9.09 -31.43 -4.65
CA ALA A 403 10.11 -30.48 -5.08
C ALA A 403 9.55 -29.44 -6.07
N CYS A 404 8.73 -29.86 -7.02
CA CYS A 404 8.06 -28.94 -7.96
C CYS A 404 7.10 -27.98 -7.25
N ASN A 405 6.36 -28.45 -6.24
CA ASN A 405 5.47 -27.60 -5.44
C ASN A 405 6.25 -26.54 -4.65
N LEU A 406 7.41 -26.89 -4.07
CA LEU A 406 8.30 -25.93 -3.41
C LEU A 406 8.88 -24.90 -4.39
N ILE A 407 9.31 -25.34 -5.58
CA ILE A 407 9.75 -24.43 -6.64
C ILE A 407 8.59 -23.51 -7.07
N GLY A 408 7.38 -24.07 -7.17
CA GLY A 408 6.15 -23.32 -7.43
C GLY A 408 5.92 -22.22 -6.38
N MET A 409 6.17 -22.48 -5.09
CA MET A 409 6.11 -21.45 -4.06
C MET A 409 7.11 -20.31 -4.32
N CYS A 410 8.35 -20.62 -4.71
CA CYS A 410 9.35 -19.60 -5.07
C CYS A 410 8.87 -18.75 -6.25
N VAL A 411 8.32 -19.37 -7.30
CA VAL A 411 7.77 -18.64 -8.45
C VAL A 411 6.64 -17.72 -8.04
N VAL A 412 5.70 -18.18 -7.20
CA VAL A 412 4.59 -17.36 -6.68
C VAL A 412 5.11 -16.16 -5.90
N ALA A 413 6.20 -16.30 -5.12
CA ALA A 413 6.80 -15.18 -4.41
C ALA A 413 7.36 -14.12 -5.37
N ILE A 414 8.06 -14.54 -6.43
CA ILE A 414 8.59 -13.63 -7.46
C ILE A 414 7.45 -12.90 -8.17
N VAL A 415 6.40 -13.62 -8.60
CA VAL A 415 5.24 -13.04 -9.27
C VAL A 415 4.53 -12.03 -8.36
N ARG A 416 4.34 -12.35 -7.08
CA ARG A 416 3.77 -11.43 -6.10
C ARG A 416 4.60 -10.15 -5.99
N ASP A 417 5.91 -10.27 -5.89
CA ASP A 417 6.78 -9.11 -5.69
C ASP A 417 6.85 -8.23 -6.95
N VAL A 418 6.76 -8.82 -8.15
CA VAL A 418 6.57 -8.09 -9.41
C VAL A 418 5.22 -7.36 -9.44
N MET A 419 4.15 -8.00 -8.98
CA MET A 419 2.82 -7.35 -8.88
C MET A 419 2.85 -6.19 -7.88
N LEU A 420 3.50 -6.35 -6.72
CA LEU A 420 3.67 -5.29 -5.74
C LEU A 420 4.54 -4.14 -6.26
N LEU A 421 5.54 -4.43 -7.09
CA LEU A 421 6.33 -3.43 -7.79
C LEU A 421 5.45 -2.67 -8.79
N TYR A 422 4.63 -3.37 -9.55
CA TYR A 422 3.70 -2.75 -10.51
C TYR A 422 2.67 -1.84 -9.81
N PHE A 423 2.12 -2.25 -8.66
CA PHE A 423 1.23 -1.40 -7.88
C PHE A 423 1.93 -0.14 -7.38
N ALA A 424 3.16 -0.26 -6.86
CA ALA A 424 3.93 0.90 -6.45
C ALA A 424 4.27 1.83 -7.63
N TRP A 425 4.61 1.27 -8.79
CA TRP A 425 4.78 2.06 -10.01
C TRP A 425 3.50 2.82 -10.39
N LYS A 426 2.33 2.18 -10.29
CA LYS A 426 1.06 2.85 -10.53
C LYS A 426 0.78 3.97 -9.52
N GLU A 427 1.10 3.77 -8.24
CA GLU A 427 0.98 4.80 -7.20
C GLU A 427 1.89 5.99 -7.52
N VAL A 428 3.16 5.73 -7.84
CA VAL A 428 4.15 6.71 -8.29
C VAL A 428 3.64 7.50 -9.51
N GLN A 429 3.03 6.82 -10.49
CA GLN A 429 2.42 7.47 -11.65
C GLN A 429 1.19 8.31 -11.27
N GLN A 430 0.37 7.91 -10.31
CA GLN A 430 -0.74 8.72 -9.82
C GLN A 430 -0.23 10.01 -9.15
N TYR A 431 0.84 9.92 -8.36
CA TYR A 431 1.46 11.08 -7.73
C TYR A 431 2.09 12.03 -8.74
N ASN A 432 2.76 11.50 -9.77
CA ASN A 432 3.33 12.34 -10.83
C ASN A 432 2.27 13.06 -11.68
N ASN A 433 1.09 12.46 -11.82
CA ASN A 433 -0.04 13.03 -12.55
C ASN A 433 -1.06 13.72 -11.63
N LEU A 434 -0.68 14.05 -10.39
CA LEU A 434 -1.53 14.82 -9.48
C LEU A 434 -1.77 16.19 -10.10
N ASP A 435 -3.02 16.62 -10.24
CA ASP A 435 -3.35 17.90 -10.88
C ASP A 435 -4.12 18.82 -9.92
N VAL A 436 -4.05 20.11 -10.19
CA VAL A 436 -4.77 21.13 -9.42
C VAL A 436 -6.02 21.49 -10.20
N THR A 437 -7.19 21.28 -9.61
CA THR A 437 -8.45 21.65 -10.25
C THR A 437 -8.84 23.07 -9.86
N ASP A 438 -9.23 23.86 -10.85
CA ASP A 438 -9.85 25.15 -10.62
C ASP A 438 -11.18 24.95 -9.87
N SER A 439 -11.30 25.67 -8.77
CA SER A 439 -12.44 25.63 -7.84
C SER A 439 -13.71 26.29 -8.39
N GLU A 440 -13.81 26.51 -9.70
CA GLU A 440 -15.09 26.88 -10.31
C GLU A 440 -16.03 25.67 -10.27
N PHE A 441 -16.81 25.61 -9.18
CA PHE A 441 -17.85 24.65 -8.85
C PHE A 441 -19.01 24.57 -9.88
N SER A 442 -18.82 25.03 -11.10
CA SER A 442 -19.82 25.22 -12.15
C SER A 442 -19.85 24.05 -13.16
N GLY A 443 -19.79 22.79 -12.70
CA GLY A 443 -20.02 21.67 -13.63
C GLY A 443 -19.81 20.25 -13.13
N LEU A 444 -19.13 20.03 -12.00
CA LEU A 444 -19.11 18.71 -11.38
C LEU A 444 -20.47 18.45 -10.74
N LYS A 445 -21.32 17.65 -11.41
CA LYS A 445 -22.51 17.07 -10.80
C LYS A 445 -22.09 16.44 -9.47
N VAL A 446 -22.47 17.09 -8.39
CA VAL A 446 -22.27 16.71 -6.99
C VAL A 446 -23.12 15.47 -6.70
N ASN A 447 -22.77 14.34 -7.32
CA ASN A 447 -23.40 13.04 -7.07
C ASN A 447 -22.61 12.22 -6.03
N CYS A 448 -21.47 12.74 -5.54
CA CYS A 448 -20.56 12.01 -4.66
C CYS A 448 -20.55 12.50 -3.20
N PHE A 449 -21.31 13.53 -2.83
CA PHE A 449 -21.61 13.72 -1.40
C PHE A 449 -22.71 12.73 -1.04
N THR A 450 -22.34 11.63 -0.39
CA THR A 450 -23.28 10.82 0.39
C THR A 450 -23.98 11.76 1.37
N ARG A 451 -25.22 12.10 1.05
CA ARG A 451 -26.15 12.75 1.97
C ARG A 451 -26.34 11.76 3.13
N PHE A 452 -25.74 12.03 4.28
CA PHE A 452 -26.09 11.33 5.50
C PHE A 452 -27.59 11.58 5.73
N GLN A 453 -28.42 10.56 5.52
CA GLN A 453 -29.77 10.57 6.07
C GLN A 453 -29.60 10.37 7.57
N LEU A 454 -29.64 11.47 8.32
CA LEU A 454 -29.89 11.43 9.75
C LEU A 454 -31.24 10.73 9.95
N GLN A 455 -31.31 9.79 10.90
CA GLN A 455 -32.59 9.29 11.39
C GLN A 455 -33.34 10.45 12.05
N ASP A 456 -34.67 10.46 11.90
CA ASP A 456 -35.54 11.49 12.46
C ASP A 456 -35.27 11.65 13.98
N GLY A 457 -34.63 12.76 14.36
CA GLY A 457 -34.39 13.12 15.77
C GLY A 457 -32.93 13.43 16.15
N GLU A 458 -31.94 13.23 15.27
CA GLU A 458 -30.56 13.64 15.55
C GLU A 458 -30.23 15.02 14.95
N GLU A 459 -29.85 15.97 15.80
CA GLU A 459 -29.34 17.28 15.39
C GLU A 459 -27.89 17.16 14.88
N LEU A 460 -27.61 17.76 13.73
CA LEU A 460 -26.28 17.83 13.15
C LEU A 460 -25.35 18.62 14.09
N PRO A 461 -24.10 18.18 14.35
CA PRO A 461 -23.15 18.94 15.15
C PRO A 461 -23.00 20.37 14.62
N ASN A 462 -23.10 21.36 15.51
CA ASN A 462 -23.11 22.79 15.16
C ASN A 462 -21.93 23.21 14.27
N ASP A 463 -20.78 22.52 14.35
CA ASP A 463 -19.59 22.78 13.55
C ASP A 463 -19.80 22.56 12.04
N ILE A 464 -20.68 21.63 11.66
CA ILE A 464 -21.01 21.37 10.25
C ILE A 464 -21.96 22.44 9.71
N ILE A 465 -22.88 22.92 10.54
CA ILE A 465 -23.82 24.01 10.23
C ILE A 465 -23.04 25.33 10.03
N ASP A 466 -22.05 25.58 10.88
CA ASP A 466 -21.24 26.80 10.86
C ASP A 466 -20.34 26.90 9.62
N THR A 467 -19.84 25.75 9.15
CA THR A 467 -19.03 25.66 7.93
C THR A 467 -19.91 25.88 6.68
N HIS A 468 -21.17 25.43 6.71
CA HIS A 468 -22.10 25.60 5.60
C HIS A 468 -22.69 27.02 5.51
N MET A 469 -22.89 27.69 6.66
CA MET A 469 -23.38 29.08 6.75
C MET A 469 -22.34 30.10 6.27
N ARG A 470 -21.05 29.92 6.62
CA ARG A 470 -19.96 30.81 6.17
C ARG A 470 -19.72 30.76 4.65
N ALA A 471 -20.06 29.65 3.99
CA ALA A 471 -19.96 29.52 2.54
C ALA A 471 -21.06 30.29 1.78
N HIS A 472 -22.20 30.57 2.42
CA HIS A 472 -23.36 31.23 1.79
C HIS A 472 -23.54 32.70 2.19
N SER A 473 -22.80 33.22 3.19
CA SER A 473 -22.93 34.61 3.64
C SER A 473 -22.29 35.66 2.73
N HIS A 474 -21.64 35.26 1.63
CA HIS A 474 -20.98 36.18 0.69
C HIS A 474 -21.78 36.49 -0.59
N SER A 475 -23.02 36.02 -0.72
CA SER A 475 -23.80 36.18 -1.97
C SER A 475 -25.24 36.70 -1.80
N ALA A 476 -25.55 37.49 -0.76
CA ALA A 476 -26.87 38.10 -0.63
C ALA A 476 -26.74 39.61 -0.44
N ASP A 477 -26.95 40.35 -1.53
CA ASP A 477 -27.21 41.78 -1.52
C ASP A 477 -28.48 42.09 -0.71
N GLN A 478 -28.42 43.24 -0.03
CA GLN A 478 -29.48 43.84 0.77
C GLN A 478 -30.73 44.15 -0.07
N GLU A 479 -31.90 43.69 0.33
CA GLU A 479 -33.15 44.47 0.21
C GLU A 479 -34.28 43.94 1.12
N THR A 480 -34.94 44.87 1.82
CA THR A 480 -36.26 44.80 2.50
C THR A 480 -36.39 44.26 3.94
N VAL A 481 -36.09 45.14 4.90
CA VAL A 481 -36.90 45.69 6.02
C VAL A 481 -38.24 45.01 6.46
N HIS A 482 -38.32 44.80 7.79
CA HIS A 482 -39.45 44.66 8.76
C HIS A 482 -40.49 43.51 8.64
N GLU A 483 -40.47 42.58 9.60
CA GLU A 483 -41.40 42.57 10.75
C GLU A 483 -40.97 41.57 11.83
N GLN A 484 -41.25 41.92 13.08
CA GLN A 484 -40.81 41.27 14.31
C GLN A 484 -41.94 40.33 14.80
N GLY A 485 -41.62 39.06 15.08
CA GLY A 485 -42.58 38.12 15.67
C GLY A 485 -41.93 36.80 16.07
N ASP A 486 -41.89 36.55 17.37
CA ASP A 486 -41.40 35.33 18.01
C ASP A 486 -42.11 34.07 17.48
N ALA A 487 -41.36 33.17 16.83
CA ALA A 487 -41.48 31.72 16.93
C ALA A 487 -40.50 31.02 15.96
N GLY A 488 -39.80 30.01 16.48
CA GLY A 488 -39.00 28.98 15.81
C GLY A 488 -38.75 29.08 14.30
N ARG A 489 -37.46 29.16 13.92
CA ARG A 489 -36.98 29.00 12.54
C ARG A 489 -37.47 27.65 11.97
N ARG A 490 -38.48 27.68 11.11
CA ARG A 490 -38.85 26.60 10.18
C ARG A 490 -38.42 27.03 8.79
N LEU A 491 -37.36 26.40 8.26
CA LEU A 491 -37.05 26.48 6.84
C LEU A 491 -37.97 25.49 6.11
N VAL A 492 -39.03 26.03 5.51
CA VAL A 492 -39.86 25.31 4.54
C VAL A 492 -39.18 25.46 3.17
N LEU A 493 -38.51 24.41 2.70
CA LEU A 493 -38.07 24.31 1.31
C LEU A 493 -39.25 23.77 0.49
N GLY A 494 -39.67 24.55 -0.49
CA GLY A 494 -40.89 24.35 -1.26
C GLY A 494 -40.97 23.01 -2.00
N ASP A 495 -42.19 22.50 -2.01
CA ASP A 495 -42.68 21.39 -2.80
C ASP A 495 -42.40 21.63 -4.28
N GLN A 496 -41.55 20.80 -4.88
CA GLN A 496 -41.82 20.04 -6.10
C GLN A 496 -40.79 18.89 -6.14
N TRP A 497 -41.24 17.66 -6.39
CA TRP A 497 -40.67 16.67 -7.32
C TRP A 497 -41.29 15.30 -7.03
N ASN A 498 -42.05 14.84 -8.02
CA ASN A 498 -42.90 13.65 -7.99
C ASN A 498 -42.10 12.33 -7.94
N ASN A 499 -42.58 11.43 -7.09
CA ASN A 499 -42.74 9.98 -7.30
C ASN A 499 -41.66 9.22 -8.09
N TRP A 500 -40.70 8.63 -7.36
CA TRP A 500 -40.25 7.24 -7.60
C TRP A 500 -39.98 6.59 -6.23
N VAL A 501 -41.03 6.00 -5.65
CA VAL A 501 -40.93 5.13 -4.46
C VAL A 501 -40.47 3.75 -4.93
N LEU A 502 -39.23 3.37 -4.61
CA LEU A 502 -38.76 1.99 -4.69
C LEU A 502 -38.92 1.38 -3.30
N ASN A 503 -39.95 0.55 -3.14
CA ASN A 503 -40.20 -0.24 -1.93
C ASN A 503 -39.03 -1.20 -1.68
N LEU A 504 -38.25 -0.97 -0.62
CA LEU A 504 -37.37 -1.98 -0.02
C LEU A 504 -38.21 -2.89 0.89
N PRO A 505 -38.02 -4.22 0.88
CA PRO A 505 -38.74 -5.12 1.75
C PRO A 505 -38.27 -4.97 3.20
N ASN A 506 -39.25 -4.93 4.10
CA ASN A 506 -39.15 -4.69 5.53
C ASN A 506 -38.16 -5.66 6.23
N VAL A 507 -37.29 -5.11 7.08
CA VAL A 507 -36.15 -5.79 7.75
C VAL A 507 -36.58 -6.69 8.93
N GLU A 508 -37.88 -6.77 9.22
CA GLU A 508 -38.42 -7.59 10.33
C GLU A 508 -38.41 -9.11 10.04
N GLY A 509 -38.17 -9.55 8.80
CA GLY A 509 -38.16 -10.98 8.44
C GLY A 509 -36.91 -11.77 8.86
N TRP A 510 -35.79 -11.11 9.15
CA TRP A 510 -34.52 -11.81 9.46
C TRP A 510 -34.36 -12.16 10.94
N ALA A 511 -35.09 -11.50 11.84
CA ALA A 511 -35.04 -11.80 13.28
C ALA A 511 -35.70 -13.14 13.64
N GLN A 512 -36.64 -13.63 12.84
CA GLN A 512 -37.33 -14.90 13.11
C GLN A 512 -36.54 -16.15 12.65
N LEU A 513 -35.57 -16.02 11.75
CA LEU A 513 -34.77 -17.14 11.25
C LEU A 513 -33.57 -17.51 12.15
N LEU A 514 -33.15 -16.61 13.04
CA LEU A 514 -32.06 -16.84 14.00
C LEU A 514 -32.52 -17.44 15.35
N GLN A 515 -33.83 -17.66 15.53
CA GLN A 515 -34.38 -18.39 16.69
C GLN A 515 -34.68 -19.87 16.41
N GLN A 516 -34.43 -20.37 15.19
CA GLN A 516 -34.66 -21.77 14.80
C GLN A 516 -33.45 -22.47 14.14
N ALA A 517 -32.24 -21.93 14.31
CA ALA A 517 -30.97 -22.63 14.08
C ALA A 517 -30.21 -22.73 15.40
#